data_AF-A0AAJ2A476-F1
#
_entry.id   AF-A0AAJ2A476-F1
#
_cell.length_a   1.000
_cell.length_b   1.000
_cell.length_c   1.000
_cell.angle_alpha   90.00
_cell.angle_beta   90.00
_cell.angle_gamma   90.00
#
_symmetry.space_group_name_H-M   'P 1'
#
loop_
_entity.id
_entity.type
_entity.pdbx_description
1 polymer ?
#
loop_
_entity_poly.entity_id
_entity_poly.type
_entity_poly.pdbx_seq_one_letter_code
_entity_poly.pdbx_strand_id
1 'polypeptide(L)'
;MTKAIRQAVSIAPGHNQASLSRGQKAFNTLIRQIEKRRDRLRAWETVMPAFQKKYIDELLPLERESTDLHVKMVYRLDGAFDQKGLTKAERRTISELIAGLAGDLIEESDDAQLKVIYSRHSQSDYDSEAAAELEDMKLALEAMLGVELGNDIDMSSPDEVLQRAHARMEEQHTQEAAANQAREARRAKRKKSAKLNRTGNVGDFGSWL
;
A
#
# COMPACT_ATOMS: atom_id res chain seq x y z
N MET A 1 2.60 54.82 28.43
CA MET A 1 3.33 53.59 28.83
C MET A 1 4.73 54.00 29.28
N THR A 2 4.98 54.04 30.58
CA THR A 2 6.23 54.50 31.19
C THR A 2 7.35 53.48 30.97
N LYS A 3 8.31 53.82 30.12
CA LYS A 3 9.52 53.02 29.89
C LYS A 3 10.36 53.03 31.17
N ALA A 4 10.25 51.98 31.99
CA ALA A 4 11.07 51.81 33.17
C ALA A 4 12.55 51.68 32.74
N ILE A 5 13.32 52.74 32.94
CA ILE A 5 14.79 52.73 32.77
C ILE A 5 15.35 51.90 33.92
N ARG A 6 15.53 50.60 33.69
CA ARG A 6 16.22 49.73 34.66
C ARG A 6 17.72 49.89 34.41
N GLN A 7 18.39 50.67 35.25
CA GLN A 7 19.85 50.78 35.25
C GLN A 7 20.47 49.40 35.43
N ALA A 8 21.42 49.05 34.57
CA ALA A 8 22.19 47.82 34.67
C ALA A 8 22.99 47.84 35.99
N VAL A 9 22.71 46.89 36.87
CA VAL A 9 23.37 46.80 38.18
C VAL A 9 24.70 46.08 37.98
N SER A 10 25.82 46.79 38.13
CA SER A 10 27.16 46.19 38.10
C SER A 10 27.96 46.59 39.32
N ILE A 11 28.84 45.70 39.79
CA ILE A 11 29.72 45.99 40.93
C ILE A 11 31.03 46.58 40.39
N ALA A 12 31.35 47.80 40.81
CA ALA A 12 32.62 48.47 40.53
C ALA A 12 33.72 48.03 41.54
N PRO A 13 35.01 48.26 41.24
CA PRO A 13 36.10 48.05 42.21
C PRO A 13 35.86 48.89 43.48
N GLY A 14 36.24 48.35 44.64
CA GLY A 14 36.13 49.11 45.91
C GLY A 14 37.06 50.32 45.92
N HIS A 15 36.72 51.35 46.70
CA HIS A 15 37.45 52.64 46.81
C HIS A 15 38.95 52.55 47.14
N ASN A 16 39.48 51.35 47.44
CA ASN A 16 40.88 51.10 47.77
C ASN A 16 41.50 49.92 46.98
N GLN A 17 40.87 49.47 45.88
CA GLN A 17 41.39 48.38 45.03
C GLN A 17 41.39 48.76 43.54
N ALA A 18 42.54 48.61 42.87
CA ALA A 18 42.71 48.93 41.46
C ALA A 18 42.04 47.94 40.48
N SER A 19 41.55 46.79 40.95
CA SER A 19 40.91 45.78 40.09
C SER A 19 39.78 45.03 40.80
N LEU A 20 38.85 44.49 40.02
CA LEU A 20 37.70 43.71 40.53
C LEU A 20 38.15 42.40 41.19
N SER A 21 37.56 42.09 42.34
CA SER A 21 37.75 40.78 42.99
C SER A 21 37.17 39.65 42.14
N ARG A 22 37.61 38.40 42.38
CA ARG A 22 37.10 37.21 41.66
C ARG A 22 35.57 37.07 41.78
N GLY A 23 35.02 37.32 42.98
CA GLY A 23 33.57 37.31 43.23
C GLY A 23 32.83 38.42 42.47
N GLN A 24 33.39 39.64 42.42
CA GLN A 24 32.82 40.76 41.67
C GLN A 24 32.83 40.49 40.15
N LYS A 25 33.91 39.90 39.62
CA LYS A 25 33.98 39.48 38.21
C LYS A 25 32.95 38.40 37.87
N ALA A 26 32.77 37.41 38.75
CA ALA A 26 31.77 36.36 38.57
C ALA A 26 30.35 36.95 38.58
N PHE A 27 30.03 37.82 39.55
CA PHE A 27 28.74 38.52 39.62
C PHE A 27 28.46 39.35 38.36
N ASN A 28 29.41 40.20 37.94
CA ASN A 28 29.27 41.03 36.73
C ASN A 28 29.14 40.18 35.46
N THR A 29 29.65 38.95 35.45
CA THR A 29 29.48 38.01 34.34
C THR A 29 28.07 37.43 34.32
N LEU A 30 27.54 37.03 35.48
CA LEU A 30 26.16 36.54 35.60
C LEU A 30 25.14 37.61 35.22
N ILE A 31 25.34 38.87 35.63
CA ILE A 31 24.48 40.00 35.22
C ILE A 31 24.45 40.14 33.71
N ARG A 32 25.62 40.15 33.04
CA ARG A 32 25.70 40.22 31.57
C ARG A 32 24.99 39.05 30.88
N GLN A 33 25.11 37.84 31.42
CA GLN A 33 24.39 36.68 30.88
C GLN A 33 22.88 36.82 31.03
N ILE A 34 22.41 37.32 32.17
CA ILE A 34 20.98 37.56 32.43
C ILE A 34 20.45 38.64 31.47
N GLU A 35 21.18 39.73 31.28
CA GLU A 35 20.82 40.80 30.35
C GLU A 35 20.71 40.27 28.91
N LYS A 36 21.71 39.50 28.45
CA LYS A 36 21.67 38.86 27.12
C LYS A 36 20.43 37.95 26.95
N ARG A 37 20.06 37.19 27.99
CA ARG A 37 18.85 36.34 27.95
C ARG A 37 17.57 37.18 27.93
N ARG A 38 17.51 38.27 28.71
CA ARG A 38 16.37 39.21 28.71
C ARG A 38 16.21 39.91 27.36
N ASP A 39 17.30 40.29 26.72
CA ASP A 39 17.27 40.89 25.38
C ASP A 39 16.74 39.90 24.34
N ARG A 40 17.19 38.63 24.41
CA ARG A 40 16.65 37.58 23.55
C ARG A 40 15.16 37.35 23.80
N LEU A 41 14.72 37.33 25.06
CA LEU A 41 13.30 37.20 25.40
C LEU A 41 12.47 38.36 24.82
N ARG A 42 12.93 39.61 25.02
CA ARG A 42 12.26 40.79 24.47
C ARG A 42 12.20 40.79 22.94
N ALA A 43 13.26 40.33 22.29
CA ALA A 43 13.27 40.19 20.84
C ALA A 43 12.18 39.19 20.37
N TRP A 44 12.05 38.06 21.05
CA TRP A 44 10.97 37.10 20.78
C TRP A 44 9.58 37.69 21.06
N GLU A 45 9.39 38.33 22.21
CA GLU A 45 8.12 39.00 22.58
C GLU A 45 7.72 40.08 21.58
N THR A 46 8.69 40.73 20.93
CA THR A 46 8.44 41.75 19.91
C THR A 46 7.95 41.14 18.59
N VAL A 47 8.51 40.00 18.18
CA VAL A 47 8.17 39.37 16.89
C VAL A 47 6.95 38.46 16.99
N MET A 48 6.69 37.89 18.17
CA MET A 48 5.63 36.90 18.37
C MET A 48 4.24 37.36 17.92
N PRO A 49 3.76 38.59 18.22
CA PRO A 49 2.44 39.02 17.81
C PRO A 49 2.29 39.11 16.29
N ALA A 50 3.32 39.56 15.58
CA ALA A 50 3.30 39.63 14.12
C ALA A 50 3.30 38.24 13.49
N PHE A 51 4.07 37.30 14.05
CA PHE A 51 4.07 35.91 13.62
C PHE A 51 2.72 35.24 13.88
N GLN A 52 2.19 35.33 15.10
CA GLN A 52 0.88 34.78 15.48
C GLN A 52 -0.23 35.34 14.59
N LYS A 53 -0.20 36.64 14.30
CA LYS A 53 -1.15 37.26 13.39
C LYS A 53 -1.08 36.64 12.00
N LYS A 54 0.11 36.53 11.39
CA LYS A 54 0.26 35.89 10.07
C LYS A 54 -0.16 34.43 10.08
N TYR A 55 0.19 33.70 11.13
CA TYR A 55 -0.20 32.30 11.29
C TYR A 55 -1.74 32.15 11.31
N ILE A 56 -2.44 32.99 12.08
CA ILE A 56 -3.90 32.94 12.21
C ILE A 56 -4.61 33.49 10.96
N ASP A 57 -4.10 34.56 10.37
CA ASP A 57 -4.76 35.27 9.28
C ASP A 57 -4.46 34.65 7.91
N GLU A 58 -3.30 34.00 7.74
CA GLU A 58 -2.85 33.48 6.44
C GLU A 58 -2.74 31.95 6.43
N LEU A 59 -2.04 31.34 7.39
CA LEU A 59 -1.74 29.91 7.32
C LEU A 59 -2.93 29.03 7.75
N LEU A 60 -3.53 29.29 8.91
CA LEU A 60 -4.67 28.50 9.41
C LEU A 60 -5.85 28.45 8.42
N PRO A 61 -6.24 29.54 7.72
CA PRO A 61 -7.29 29.46 6.71
C PRO A 61 -6.91 28.58 5.52
N LEU A 62 -5.66 28.61 5.07
CA LEU A 62 -5.18 27.76 3.98
C LEU A 62 -5.15 26.28 4.37
N GLU A 63 -4.72 25.97 5.60
CA GLU A 63 -4.78 24.60 6.14
C GLU A 63 -6.22 24.08 6.15
N ARG A 64 -7.17 24.89 6.65
CA ARG A 64 -8.60 24.54 6.64
C ARG A 64 -9.16 24.36 5.22
N GLU A 65 -8.82 25.25 4.30
CA GLU A 65 -9.26 25.14 2.90
C GLU A 65 -8.68 23.87 2.24
N SER A 66 -7.43 23.53 2.54
CA SER A 66 -6.79 22.30 2.07
C SER A 66 -7.51 21.07 2.62
N THR A 67 -7.81 21.01 3.92
CA THR A 67 -8.58 19.93 4.52
C THR A 67 -9.96 19.82 3.88
N ASP A 68 -10.68 20.93 3.71
CA ASP A 68 -12.00 20.96 3.04
C ASP A 68 -11.94 20.43 1.60
N LEU A 69 -10.88 20.75 0.86
CA LEU A 69 -10.68 20.26 -0.50
C LEU A 69 -10.38 18.75 -0.52
N HIS A 70 -9.58 18.25 0.41
CA HIS A 70 -9.34 16.82 0.55
C HIS A 70 -10.62 16.05 0.91
N VAL A 71 -11.44 16.58 1.81
CA VAL A 71 -12.76 16.01 2.12
C VAL A 71 -13.65 15.96 0.87
N LYS A 72 -13.74 17.06 0.12
CA LYS A 72 -14.50 17.09 -1.15
C LYS A 72 -13.95 16.10 -2.18
N MET A 73 -12.64 15.90 -2.22
CA MET A 73 -11.99 14.93 -3.11
C MET A 73 -12.40 13.50 -2.74
N VAL A 74 -12.36 13.15 -1.45
CA VAL A 74 -12.82 11.85 -0.94
C VAL A 74 -14.27 11.61 -1.35
N TYR A 75 -15.17 12.57 -1.15
CA TYR A 75 -16.57 12.42 -1.57
C TYR A 75 -16.76 12.24 -3.08
N ARG A 76 -15.93 12.88 -3.90
CA ARG A 76 -15.98 12.69 -5.35
C ARG A 76 -15.47 11.31 -5.76
N LEU A 77 -14.40 10.83 -5.14
CA LEU A 77 -13.84 9.51 -5.40
C LEU A 77 -14.83 8.41 -4.97
N ASP A 78 -15.40 8.56 -3.79
CA ASP A 78 -16.46 7.71 -3.24
C ASP A 78 -17.67 7.63 -4.18
N GLY A 79 -18.17 8.79 -4.63
CA GLY A 79 -19.26 8.83 -5.61
C GLY A 79 -18.90 8.31 -7.01
N ALA A 80 -17.61 8.30 -7.38
CA ALA A 80 -17.14 7.74 -8.64
C ALA A 80 -16.94 6.22 -8.57
N PHE A 81 -16.62 5.68 -7.39
CA PHE A 81 -16.46 4.25 -7.16
C PHE A 81 -17.74 3.46 -7.53
N ASP A 82 -18.92 4.01 -7.25
CA ASP A 82 -20.21 3.37 -7.54
C ASP A 82 -20.65 3.51 -9.02
N GLN A 83 -19.90 4.25 -9.85
CA GLN A 83 -20.24 4.43 -11.27
C GLN A 83 -19.81 3.24 -12.13
N LYS A 84 -20.50 3.05 -13.27
CA LYS A 84 -20.14 2.04 -14.27
C LYS A 84 -18.91 2.50 -15.05
N GLY A 85 -18.00 1.58 -15.38
CA GLY A 85 -16.83 1.85 -16.21
C GLY A 85 -15.49 1.46 -15.58
N LEU A 86 -15.46 1.21 -14.27
CA LEU A 86 -14.27 0.72 -13.57
C LEU A 86 -14.18 -0.81 -13.59
N THR A 87 -13.01 -1.32 -13.96
CA THR A 87 -12.63 -2.73 -13.80
C THR A 87 -12.48 -3.11 -12.32
N LYS A 88 -12.41 -4.41 -12.03
CA LYS A 88 -12.20 -4.90 -10.66
C LYS A 88 -10.90 -4.36 -10.04
N ALA A 89 -9.82 -4.33 -10.81
CA ALA A 89 -8.52 -3.83 -10.36
C ALA A 89 -8.57 -2.32 -10.06
N GLU A 90 -9.16 -1.52 -10.95
CA GLU A 90 -9.30 -0.08 -10.74
C GLU A 90 -10.18 0.25 -9.52
N ARG A 91 -11.27 -0.50 -9.31
CA ARG A 91 -12.10 -0.37 -8.11
C ARG A 91 -11.28 -0.61 -6.85
N ARG A 92 -10.46 -1.67 -6.82
CA ARG A 92 -9.59 -1.97 -5.67
C ARG A 92 -8.65 -0.81 -5.38
N THR A 93 -7.90 -0.34 -6.37
CA THR A 93 -6.95 0.78 -6.21
C THR A 93 -7.65 2.06 -5.74
N ILE A 94 -8.84 2.36 -6.27
CA ILE A 94 -9.62 3.52 -5.83
C ILE A 94 -10.11 3.34 -4.39
N SER A 95 -10.53 2.14 -4.00
CA SER A 95 -10.96 1.85 -2.63
C SER A 95 -9.83 2.03 -1.61
N GLU A 96 -8.65 1.49 -1.90
CA GLU A 96 -7.44 1.65 -1.07
C GLU A 96 -7.07 3.14 -0.93
N LEU A 97 -7.09 3.89 -2.04
CA LEU A 97 -6.84 5.32 -2.04
C LEU A 97 -7.85 6.08 -1.18
N ILE A 98 -9.14 5.76 -1.31
CA ILE A 98 -10.20 6.39 -0.52
C ILE A 98 -10.02 6.07 0.97
N ALA A 99 -9.72 4.83 1.32
CA ALA A 99 -9.50 4.42 2.71
C ALA A 99 -8.30 5.16 3.32
N GLY A 100 -7.17 5.27 2.61
CA GLY A 100 -6.00 6.02 3.07
C GLY A 100 -6.32 7.50 3.31
N LEU A 101 -6.91 8.17 2.31
CA LEU A 101 -7.25 9.59 2.41
C LEU A 101 -8.30 9.87 3.50
N ALA A 102 -9.34 9.03 3.60
CA ALA A 102 -10.36 9.19 4.62
C ALA A 102 -9.79 8.93 6.02
N GLY A 103 -8.86 7.98 6.17
CA GLY A 103 -8.16 7.66 7.41
C GLY A 103 -7.43 8.88 7.98
N ASP A 104 -6.62 9.54 7.14
CA ASP A 104 -5.85 10.73 7.54
C ASP A 104 -6.78 11.89 7.96
N LEU A 105 -7.92 12.07 7.28
CA LEU A 105 -8.85 13.18 7.52
C LEU A 105 -9.79 12.99 8.72
N ILE A 106 -9.92 11.76 9.25
CA ILE A 106 -10.81 11.48 10.40
C ILE A 106 -10.32 12.15 11.68
N GLU A 107 -9.01 12.32 11.86
CA GLU A 107 -8.45 13.02 13.02
C GLU A 107 -8.45 14.54 12.84
N GLU A 108 -8.34 15.01 11.60
CA GLU A 108 -8.26 16.42 11.25
C GLU A 108 -9.63 17.11 11.11
N SER A 109 -10.70 16.34 10.91
CA SER A 109 -12.05 16.86 10.72
C SER A 109 -13.10 16.13 11.55
N ASP A 110 -14.10 16.87 12.03
CA ASP A 110 -15.25 16.31 12.76
C ASP A 110 -16.33 15.71 11.84
N ASP A 111 -15.98 15.38 10.59
CA ASP A 111 -16.94 14.91 9.60
C ASP A 111 -17.26 13.41 9.80
N ALA A 112 -18.43 13.15 10.38
CA ALA A 112 -18.91 11.80 10.65
C ALA A 112 -19.05 10.94 9.38
N GLN A 113 -19.28 11.55 8.21
CA GLN A 113 -19.44 10.81 6.96
C GLN A 113 -18.10 10.22 6.49
N LEU A 114 -16.95 10.82 6.81
CA LEU A 114 -15.64 10.24 6.50
C LEU A 114 -15.41 8.90 7.21
N LYS A 115 -15.88 8.75 8.45
CA LYS A 115 -15.80 7.46 9.19
C LYS A 115 -16.62 6.37 8.50
N VAL A 116 -17.77 6.74 7.94
CA VAL A 116 -18.63 5.80 7.18
C VAL A 116 -17.94 5.37 5.89
N ILE A 117 -17.38 6.33 5.14
CA ILE A 117 -16.64 6.07 3.90
C ILE A 117 -15.41 5.20 4.17
N TYR A 118 -14.60 5.58 5.16
CA TYR A 118 -13.43 4.82 5.58
C TYR A 118 -13.79 3.36 5.88
N SER A 119 -14.81 3.13 6.71
CA SER A 119 -15.23 1.78 7.11
C SER A 119 -15.69 0.94 5.91
N ARG A 120 -16.41 1.55 4.96
CA ARG A 120 -16.85 0.88 3.72
C ARG A 120 -15.67 0.45 2.87
N HIS A 121 -14.69 1.34 2.68
CA HIS A 121 -13.56 1.10 1.80
C HIS A 121 -12.44 0.26 2.43
N SER A 122 -12.28 0.32 3.76
CA SER A 122 -11.35 -0.54 4.52
C SER A 122 -11.81 -2.00 4.54
N GLN A 123 -13.12 -2.25 4.54
CA GLN A 123 -13.66 -3.61 4.42
C GLN A 123 -13.47 -4.18 3.02
N SER A 124 -13.62 -3.36 1.97
CA SER A 124 -13.36 -3.81 0.60
C SER A 124 -11.90 -4.20 0.37
N ASP A 125 -10.95 -3.57 1.06
CA ASP A 125 -9.55 -3.96 1.01
C ASP A 125 -9.36 -5.34 1.66
N TYR A 126 -9.93 -5.55 2.85
CA TYR A 126 -9.92 -6.84 3.54
C TYR A 126 -10.55 -7.98 2.72
N ASP A 127 -11.73 -7.75 2.14
CA ASP A 127 -12.41 -8.73 1.28
C ASP A 127 -11.60 -9.01 0.00
N SER A 128 -10.87 -8.02 -0.51
CA SER A 128 -10.01 -8.18 -1.68
C SER A 128 -8.68 -8.87 -1.37
N GLU A 129 -8.10 -8.66 -0.19
CA GLU A 129 -6.94 -9.41 0.30
C GLU A 129 -7.31 -10.87 0.50
N ALA A 130 -8.42 -11.15 1.19
CA ALA A 130 -8.93 -12.51 1.36
C ALA A 130 -9.18 -13.21 0.01
N ALA A 131 -9.75 -12.51 -0.97
CA ALA A 131 -9.94 -13.07 -2.31
C ALA A 131 -8.62 -13.35 -3.06
N ALA A 132 -7.59 -12.50 -2.86
CA ALA A 132 -6.27 -12.72 -3.46
C ALA A 132 -5.55 -13.91 -2.82
N GLU A 133 -5.61 -14.04 -1.49
CA GLU A 133 -5.07 -15.18 -0.76
C GLU A 133 -5.74 -16.51 -1.17
N LEU A 134 -7.07 -16.50 -1.36
CA LEU A 134 -7.80 -17.67 -1.84
C LEU A 134 -7.40 -18.06 -3.27
N GLU A 135 -7.15 -17.10 -4.16
CA GLU A 135 -6.67 -17.37 -5.53
C GLU A 135 -5.23 -17.90 -5.52
N ASP A 136 -4.34 -17.35 -4.69
CA ASP A 136 -2.97 -17.84 -4.54
C ASP A 136 -2.94 -19.28 -4.00
N MET A 137 -3.80 -19.57 -3.01
CA MET A 137 -3.98 -20.92 -2.48
C MET A 137 -4.51 -21.88 -3.54
N LYS A 138 -5.45 -21.43 -4.40
CA LYS A 138 -5.97 -22.21 -5.53
C LYS A 138 -4.85 -22.54 -6.53
N LEU A 139 -4.09 -21.54 -6.97
CA LEU A 139 -2.99 -21.74 -7.92
C LEU A 139 -1.92 -22.69 -7.37
N ALA A 140 -1.60 -22.59 -6.07
CA ALA A 140 -0.68 -23.51 -5.41
C ALA A 140 -1.23 -24.95 -5.39
N LEU A 141 -2.53 -25.12 -5.14
CA LEU A 141 -3.19 -26.42 -5.11
C LEU A 141 -3.29 -27.05 -6.52
N GLU A 142 -3.65 -26.26 -7.53
CA GLU A 142 -3.66 -26.68 -8.93
C GLU A 142 -2.26 -27.13 -9.39
N ALA A 143 -1.22 -26.40 -8.99
CA ALA A 143 0.17 -26.76 -9.28
C ALA A 143 0.62 -28.05 -8.57
N MET A 144 0.17 -28.26 -7.33
CA MET A 144 0.51 -29.46 -6.55
C MET A 144 -0.19 -30.72 -7.09
N LEU A 145 -1.45 -30.58 -7.52
CA LEU A 145 -2.27 -31.69 -8.00
C LEU A 145 -2.16 -31.92 -9.52
N GLY A 146 -1.68 -30.94 -10.28
CA GLY A 146 -1.59 -31.00 -11.74
C GLY A 146 -2.96 -30.89 -12.45
N VAL A 147 -3.98 -30.36 -11.77
CA VAL A 147 -5.36 -30.23 -12.30
C VAL A 147 -5.84 -28.79 -12.18
N GLU A 148 -6.61 -28.32 -13.18
CA GLU A 148 -7.30 -27.03 -13.12
C GLU A 148 -8.67 -27.20 -12.42
N LEU A 149 -8.84 -26.57 -11.27
CA LEU A 149 -10.04 -26.63 -10.42
C LEU A 149 -11.14 -25.71 -10.94
N GLY A 150 -10.78 -24.66 -11.70
CA GLY A 150 -11.72 -23.73 -12.32
C GLY A 150 -12.03 -22.51 -11.45
N ASN A 151 -12.63 -21.48 -12.05
CA ASN A 151 -12.84 -20.16 -11.41
C ASN A 151 -14.13 -20.07 -10.57
N ASP A 152 -14.94 -21.12 -10.58
CA ASP A 152 -16.25 -21.24 -9.94
C ASP A 152 -16.21 -21.98 -8.60
N ILE A 153 -15.04 -22.47 -8.18
CA ILE A 153 -14.89 -23.26 -6.97
C ILE A 153 -14.85 -22.39 -5.70
N ASP A 154 -15.61 -22.79 -4.68
CA ASP A 154 -15.54 -22.17 -3.36
C ASP A 154 -14.34 -22.73 -2.57
N MET A 155 -13.25 -21.96 -2.55
CA MET A 155 -12.03 -22.32 -1.82
C MET A 155 -12.18 -22.26 -0.29
N SER A 156 -13.31 -21.74 0.23
CA SER A 156 -13.60 -21.72 1.67
C SER A 156 -14.21 -23.03 2.20
N SER A 157 -14.59 -23.95 1.29
CA SER A 157 -15.17 -25.25 1.58
C SER A 157 -14.18 -26.39 1.24
N PRO A 158 -13.47 -26.96 2.24
CA PRO A 158 -12.50 -28.01 2.00
C PRO A 158 -13.07 -29.26 1.30
N ASP A 159 -14.33 -29.59 1.61
CA ASP A 159 -15.02 -30.75 1.03
C ASP A 159 -15.29 -30.56 -0.47
N GLU A 160 -15.68 -29.35 -0.89
CA GLU A 160 -15.94 -29.03 -2.29
C GLU A 160 -14.65 -29.04 -3.12
N VAL A 161 -13.57 -28.51 -2.55
CA VAL A 161 -12.23 -28.54 -3.14
C VAL A 161 -11.77 -29.99 -3.40
N LEU A 162 -11.91 -30.88 -2.41
CA LEU A 162 -11.54 -32.29 -2.54
C LEU A 162 -12.38 -33.01 -3.61
N GLN A 163 -13.69 -32.80 -3.63
CA GLN A 163 -14.57 -33.42 -4.63
C GLN A 163 -14.22 -32.98 -6.06
N ARG A 164 -13.99 -31.68 -6.28
CA ARG A 164 -13.60 -31.15 -7.59
C ARG A 164 -12.26 -31.71 -8.05
N ALA A 165 -11.27 -31.74 -7.16
CA ALA A 165 -9.95 -32.30 -7.45
C ALA A 165 -10.02 -33.77 -7.88
N HIS A 166 -10.80 -34.58 -7.16
CA HIS A 166 -11.03 -35.98 -7.50
C HIS A 166 -11.67 -36.15 -8.89
N ALA A 167 -12.74 -35.39 -9.17
CA ALA A 167 -13.42 -35.47 -10.46
C ALA A 167 -12.49 -35.11 -11.63
N ARG A 168 -11.67 -34.06 -11.48
CA ARG A 168 -10.70 -33.65 -12.50
C ARG A 168 -9.60 -34.67 -12.75
N MET A 169 -9.09 -35.30 -11.69
CA MET A 169 -8.08 -36.36 -11.82
C MET A 169 -8.63 -37.59 -12.56
N GLU A 170 -9.86 -38.00 -12.26
CA GLU A 170 -10.52 -39.11 -12.98
C GLU A 170 -10.74 -38.78 -14.47
N GLU A 171 -11.18 -37.55 -14.77
CA GLU A 171 -11.31 -37.08 -16.16
C GLU A 171 -9.98 -37.12 -16.91
N GLN A 172 -8.90 -36.63 -16.31
CA GLN A 172 -7.58 -36.68 -16.95
C GLN A 172 -7.10 -38.12 -17.16
N HIS A 173 -7.23 -38.99 -16.16
CA HIS A 173 -6.82 -40.39 -16.29
C HIS A 173 -7.60 -41.13 -17.38
N THR A 174 -8.91 -40.92 -17.48
CA THR A 174 -9.72 -41.53 -18.53
C THR A 174 -9.36 -41.00 -19.92
N GLN A 175 -9.10 -39.70 -20.06
CA GLN A 175 -8.63 -39.10 -21.31
C GLN A 175 -7.26 -39.63 -21.73
N GLU A 176 -6.30 -39.72 -20.79
CA GLU A 176 -4.97 -40.27 -21.06
C GLU A 176 -5.02 -41.75 -21.46
N ALA A 177 -5.84 -42.55 -20.77
CA ALA A 177 -6.05 -43.96 -21.10
C ALA A 177 -6.64 -44.11 -22.52
N ALA A 178 -7.65 -43.31 -22.86
CA ALA A 178 -8.25 -43.30 -24.20
C ALA A 178 -7.23 -42.86 -25.27
N ALA A 179 -6.44 -41.82 -24.99
CA ALA A 179 -5.40 -41.33 -25.89
C ALA A 179 -4.30 -42.37 -26.11
N ASN A 180 -3.87 -43.08 -25.06
CA ASN A 180 -2.89 -44.15 -25.14
C ASN A 180 -3.44 -45.34 -25.95
N GLN A 181 -4.68 -45.78 -25.70
CA GLN A 181 -5.32 -46.83 -26.49
C GLN A 181 -5.43 -46.44 -27.97
N ALA A 182 -5.80 -45.19 -28.28
CA ALA A 182 -5.85 -44.69 -29.66
C ALA A 182 -4.46 -44.65 -30.32
N ARG A 183 -3.42 -44.25 -29.58
CA ARG A 183 -2.02 -44.27 -30.05
C ARG A 183 -1.54 -45.69 -30.33
N GLU A 184 -1.85 -46.63 -29.45
CA GLU A 184 -1.53 -48.05 -29.64
C GLU A 184 -2.25 -48.65 -30.85
N ALA A 185 -3.55 -48.37 -31.01
CA ALA A 185 -4.32 -48.80 -32.17
C ALA A 185 -3.74 -48.23 -33.49
N ARG A 186 -3.33 -46.95 -33.49
CA ARG A 186 -2.64 -46.33 -34.65
C ARG A 186 -1.27 -46.97 -34.92
N ARG A 187 -0.48 -47.26 -33.89
CA ARG A 187 0.82 -47.96 -34.02
C ARG A 187 0.65 -49.39 -34.56
N ALA A 188 -0.34 -50.13 -34.08
CA ALA A 188 -0.66 -51.47 -34.55
C ALA A 188 -1.09 -51.48 -36.02
N LYS A 189 -1.92 -50.52 -36.45
CA LYS A 189 -2.31 -50.33 -37.87
C LYS A 189 -1.10 -50.02 -38.76
N ARG A 190 -0.19 -49.13 -38.34
CA ARG A 190 1.06 -48.82 -39.07
C ARG A 190 1.97 -50.03 -39.21
N LYS A 191 2.15 -50.84 -38.16
CA LYS A 191 2.98 -52.08 -38.23
C LYS A 191 2.40 -53.13 -39.18
N LYS A 192 1.07 -53.26 -39.28
CA LYS A 192 0.42 -54.16 -40.26
C LYS A 192 0.60 -53.67 -41.70
N SER A 193 0.49 -52.38 -41.96
CA SER A 193 0.71 -51.79 -43.30
C SER A 193 2.18 -51.87 -43.74
N ALA A 194 3.15 -51.67 -42.84
CA ALA A 194 4.57 -51.83 -43.13
C ALA A 194 4.97 -53.29 -43.45
N LYS A 195 4.27 -54.26 -42.85
CA LYS A 195 4.50 -55.70 -43.15
C LYS A 195 3.90 -56.11 -44.50
N LEU A 196 2.80 -55.48 -44.92
CA LEU A 196 2.18 -55.70 -46.24
C LEU A 196 3.04 -55.15 -47.39
N ASN A 197 3.70 -54.01 -47.21
CA ASN A 197 4.62 -53.46 -48.22
C ASN A 197 5.97 -54.20 -48.31
N ARG A 198 6.37 -54.95 -47.27
CA ARG A 198 7.64 -55.72 -47.28
C ARG A 198 7.53 -57.07 -47.99
N THR A 199 6.30 -57.53 -48.26
CA THR A 199 6.01 -58.76 -49.02
C THR A 199 5.62 -58.50 -50.48
N GLY A 200 5.66 -57.24 -50.93
CA GLY A 200 5.30 -56.83 -52.30
C GLY A 200 6.48 -56.45 -53.21
N ASN A 201 7.73 -56.66 -52.80
CA ASN A 201 8.90 -56.39 -53.65
C ASN A 201 9.87 -57.58 -53.68
N VAL A 202 9.40 -58.70 -54.24
CA VAL A 202 10.26 -59.75 -54.78
C VAL A 202 9.67 -60.13 -56.13
N GLY A 203 10.33 -59.70 -57.19
CA GLY A 203 10.01 -60.08 -58.56
C GLY A 203 9.89 -58.88 -59.49
N ASP A 204 11.03 -58.37 -59.95
CA ASP A 204 11.38 -58.49 -61.37
C ASP A 204 12.83 -58.03 -61.58
N PHE A 205 13.74 -58.99 -61.82
CA PHE A 205 15.03 -58.71 -62.45
C PHE A 205 15.30 -59.79 -63.49
N GLY A 206 14.68 -59.56 -64.65
CA GLY A 206 15.24 -59.72 -65.99
C GLY A 206 16.35 -60.75 -66.17
N SER A 207 15.96 -61.86 -66.80
CA SER A 207 16.82 -62.67 -67.66
C SER A 207 17.28 -61.84 -68.87
N TRP A 208 18.59 -61.62 -69.00
CA TRP A 208 19.27 -61.37 -70.27
C TRP A 208 20.67 -61.97 -70.24
N LEU A 209 20.86 -62.99 -71.11
CA LEU A 209 22.08 -63.64 -71.59
C LEU A 209 22.94 -64.43 -70.60
#